data_AF-A0AAW4PQ36-F1
#
_entry.id   AF-A0AAW4PQ36-F1
#
_cell.length_a   1.000
_cell.length_b   1.000
_cell.length_c   1.000
_cell.angle_alpha   90.00
_cell.angle_beta   90.00
_cell.angle_gamma   90.00
#
_symmetry.space_group_name_H-M   'P 1'
#
loop_
_entity.id
_entity.type
_entity.pdbx_description
1 polymer ?
#
loop_
_entity_poly.entity_id
_entity_poly.type
_entity_poly.pdbx_seq_one_letter_code
_entity_poly.pdbx_strand_id
1 'polypeptide(L)'
;MSRAERSWQPSDDLPGMVGGPSTLSFPEDWTLSTAWERAQRESDEGGAVNDAERIVSLSDGDDYHRVLWALKGRTLVAECDCAGYKYHDGWCAHVASLWWQWVRGCIVVAHLDTGREYPAPPAWLRLDDDPTAYDYLTPAELDALLSCDLGSFGVREFARYTNRAAGTIGNLLADARDKMEERR
;
A
#
# COMPACT_ATOMS: atom_id res chain seq x y z
N MET A 1 -18.90 -1.07 19.02
CA MET A 1 -19.44 -0.15 18.00
C MET A 1 -19.13 -0.75 16.64
N SER A 2 -20.16 -0.93 15.80
CA SER A 2 -20.07 -1.70 14.55
C SER A 2 -19.21 -0.95 13.53
N ARG A 3 -18.10 -1.55 13.08
CA ARG A 3 -17.30 -1.05 11.94
C ARG A 3 -18.09 -1.42 10.68
N ALA A 4 -18.88 -0.45 10.20
CA ALA A 4 -19.49 -0.54 8.88
C ALA A 4 -18.39 -0.78 7.84
N GLU A 5 -18.63 -1.73 6.95
CA GLU A 5 -17.86 -2.02 5.75
C GLU A 5 -17.73 -0.72 4.94
N ARG A 6 -16.61 -0.02 5.09
CA ARG A 6 -16.28 1.13 4.24
C ARG A 6 -15.68 0.55 2.97
N SER A 7 -16.54 0.35 1.98
CA SER A 7 -16.09 0.23 0.59
C SER A 7 -15.53 1.59 0.16
N TRP A 8 -14.36 1.56 -0.47
CA TRP A 8 -13.76 2.72 -1.11
C TRP A 8 -14.79 3.38 -2.04
N GLN A 9 -15.01 4.67 -1.87
CA GLN A 9 -15.75 5.50 -2.82
C GLN A 9 -14.80 6.56 -3.38
N PRO A 10 -14.75 6.75 -4.71
CA PRO A 10 -13.99 7.83 -5.31
C PRO A 10 -14.46 9.18 -4.75
N SER A 11 -13.52 10.04 -4.41
CA SER A 11 -13.80 11.43 -4.00
C SER A 11 -13.72 12.34 -5.22
N ASP A 12 -14.87 12.88 -5.65
CA ASP A 12 -15.05 13.73 -6.83
C ASP A 12 -14.82 15.24 -6.55
N ASP A 13 -14.50 15.63 -5.31
CA ASP A 13 -14.57 17.03 -4.88
C ASP A 13 -13.29 17.85 -5.12
N LEU A 14 -12.24 17.29 -5.73
CA LEU A 14 -10.98 17.99 -6.05
C LEU A 14 -10.51 17.69 -7.48
N PRO A 15 -10.09 18.70 -8.27
CA PRO A 15 -9.59 18.51 -9.62
C PRO A 15 -8.23 17.77 -9.60
N GLY A 16 -8.08 16.73 -10.42
CA GLY A 16 -6.85 15.93 -10.52
C GLY A 16 -7.10 14.45 -10.33
N MET A 17 -7.73 13.81 -11.31
CA MET A 17 -7.96 12.37 -11.31
C MET A 17 -6.61 11.66 -11.51
N VAL A 18 -6.15 10.98 -10.46
CA VAL A 18 -5.01 10.06 -10.48
C VAL A 18 -5.46 8.79 -11.22
N GLY A 19 -4.65 8.32 -12.17
CA GLY A 19 -4.99 7.20 -13.04
C GLY A 19 -5.04 5.84 -12.31
N GLY A 20 -5.34 4.77 -13.06
CA GLY A 20 -5.30 3.40 -12.53
C GLY A 20 -3.87 2.98 -12.17
N PRO A 21 -3.68 2.07 -11.19
CA PRO A 21 -2.40 1.89 -10.51
C PRO A 21 -1.32 1.33 -11.43
N SER A 22 -0.20 2.06 -11.51
CA SER A 22 1.07 1.54 -12.05
C SER A 22 1.87 0.89 -10.93
N THR A 23 2.57 -0.21 -11.23
CA THR A 23 3.49 -0.89 -10.30
C THR A 23 4.70 0.01 -10.03
N LEU A 24 4.99 0.32 -8.75
CA LEU A 24 6.15 1.10 -8.35
C LEU A 24 7.41 0.20 -8.34
N SER A 25 8.54 0.65 -8.86
CA SER A 25 9.82 -0.08 -8.79
C SER A 25 10.93 0.84 -8.29
N PHE A 26 11.92 0.34 -7.54
CA PHE A 26 13.06 1.19 -7.12
C PHE A 26 14.05 1.37 -8.29
N PRO A 27 14.42 2.61 -8.67
CA PRO A 27 15.48 2.86 -9.63
C PRO A 27 16.86 2.41 -9.12
N GLU A 28 17.78 2.07 -10.02
CA GLU A 28 19.21 1.97 -9.67
C GLU A 28 19.70 3.34 -9.14
N ASP A 29 20.46 3.34 -8.03
CA ASP A 29 20.97 4.55 -7.34
C ASP A 29 19.91 5.53 -6.79
N TRP A 30 18.66 5.12 -6.59
CA TRP A 30 17.58 6.00 -6.12
C TRP A 30 17.88 6.76 -4.81
N THR A 31 18.67 6.18 -3.91
CA THR A 31 19.11 6.82 -2.65
C THR A 31 20.05 8.02 -2.83
N LEU A 32 20.62 8.21 -4.02
CA LEU A 32 21.47 9.36 -4.36
C LEU A 32 20.69 10.42 -5.17
N SER A 33 19.40 10.20 -5.40
CA SER A 33 18.57 11.14 -6.14
C SER A 33 18.25 12.38 -5.30
N THR A 34 18.15 13.53 -5.96
CA THR A 34 17.74 14.79 -5.34
C THR A 34 16.34 14.67 -4.70
N ALA A 35 15.46 13.84 -5.26
CA ALA A 35 14.15 13.56 -4.69
C ALA A 35 14.25 12.87 -3.32
N TRP A 36 15.16 11.90 -3.17
CA TRP A 36 15.39 11.20 -1.91
C TRP A 36 16.08 12.07 -0.85
N GLU A 37 17.03 12.92 -1.27
CA GLU A 37 17.66 13.89 -0.36
C GLU A 37 16.63 14.90 0.18
N ARG A 38 15.74 15.41 -0.69
CA ARG A 38 14.67 16.33 -0.29
C ARG A 38 13.67 15.68 0.67
N ALA A 39 13.23 14.46 0.37
CA ALA A 39 12.32 13.68 1.22
C ALA A 39 12.84 13.47 2.66
N GLN A 40 14.16 13.43 2.85
CA GLN A 40 14.76 13.29 4.18
C GLN A 40 14.90 14.61 4.94
N ARG A 41 14.95 15.74 4.24
CA ARG A 41 15.24 17.07 4.81
C ARG A 41 13.99 17.90 5.03
N GLU A 42 13.00 17.75 4.16
CA GLU A 42 11.78 18.54 4.18
C GLU A 42 10.73 17.90 5.09
N SER A 43 9.99 18.75 5.80
CA SER A 43 8.82 18.33 6.57
C SER A 43 7.63 18.22 5.62
N ASP A 44 6.86 17.14 5.75
CA ASP A 44 5.55 17.00 5.11
C ASP A 44 4.46 17.49 6.05
N GLU A 45 3.72 18.52 5.63
CA GLU A 45 2.57 19.07 6.36
C GLU A 45 1.22 18.54 5.83
N GLY A 46 1.28 17.55 4.94
CA GLY A 46 0.13 16.90 4.35
C GLY A 46 -0.64 15.98 5.31
N GLY A 47 -1.59 15.24 4.75
CA GLY A 47 -2.52 14.42 5.54
C GLY A 47 -3.28 13.38 4.72
N ALA A 48 -3.87 12.41 5.41
CA ALA A 48 -4.74 11.43 4.76
C ALA A 48 -6.03 12.08 4.27
N VAL A 49 -6.39 11.82 3.01
CA VAL A 49 -7.69 12.19 2.44
C VAL A 49 -8.68 11.06 2.66
N ASN A 50 -8.24 9.83 2.36
CA ASN A 50 -8.98 8.59 2.58
C ASN A 50 -7.99 7.42 2.77
N ASP A 51 -8.48 6.18 2.74
CA ASP A 51 -7.66 4.98 2.95
C ASP A 51 -6.59 4.79 1.86
N ALA A 52 -6.79 5.38 0.69
CA ALA A 52 -5.92 5.23 -0.47
C ALA A 52 -5.09 6.48 -0.81
N GLU A 53 -5.57 7.67 -0.47
CA GLU A 53 -5.01 8.93 -0.97
C GLU A 53 -4.58 9.86 0.15
N ARG A 54 -3.51 10.59 -0.11
CA ARG A 54 -2.90 11.53 0.82
C ARG A 54 -2.53 12.82 0.09
N ILE A 55 -2.64 13.94 0.80
CA ILE A 55 -1.97 15.17 0.39
C ILE A 55 -0.55 15.14 0.93
N VAL A 56 0.41 15.54 0.11
CA VAL A 56 1.81 15.78 0.51
C VAL A 56 2.14 17.25 0.23
N SER A 57 2.71 17.93 1.20
CA SER A 57 3.12 19.33 1.10
C SER A 57 4.51 19.47 1.69
N LEU A 58 5.53 19.62 0.84
CA LEU A 58 6.94 19.70 1.25
C LEU A 58 7.37 21.17 1.36
N SER A 59 8.14 21.48 2.40
CA SER A 59 8.47 22.86 2.80
C SER A 59 9.20 23.73 1.77
N ASP A 60 9.83 23.15 0.75
CA ASP A 60 10.55 23.87 -0.32
C ASP A 60 9.72 23.95 -1.64
N GLY A 61 8.39 23.81 -1.53
CA GLY A 61 7.44 24.01 -2.61
C GLY A 61 6.16 24.70 -2.10
N ASP A 62 5.56 25.56 -2.93
CA ASP A 62 4.30 26.25 -2.62
C ASP A 62 3.06 25.41 -2.98
N ASP A 63 3.25 24.22 -3.58
CA ASP A 63 2.17 23.37 -4.11
C ASP A 63 1.97 22.11 -3.27
N TYR A 64 0.71 21.80 -2.98
CA TYR A 64 0.28 20.53 -2.41
C TYR A 64 -0.05 19.53 -3.51
N HIS A 65 0.36 18.27 -3.32
CA HIS A 65 0.20 17.20 -4.30
C HIS A 65 -0.66 16.07 -3.77
N ARG A 66 -1.63 15.61 -4.57
CA ARG A 66 -2.42 14.42 -4.25
C ARG A 66 -1.64 13.18 -4.67
N VAL A 67 -1.52 12.25 -3.74
CA VAL A 67 -0.75 11.01 -3.91
C VAL A 67 -1.64 9.82 -3.55
N LEU A 68 -1.88 8.94 -4.52
CA LEU A 68 -2.34 7.58 -4.25
C LEU A 68 -1.20 6.84 -3.54
N TRP A 69 -1.49 6.23 -2.39
CA TRP A 69 -0.53 5.55 -1.55
C TRP A 69 -1.23 4.47 -0.70
N ALA A 70 -1.29 3.25 -1.22
CA ALA A 70 -1.93 2.13 -0.55
C ALA A 70 -1.34 0.78 -0.94
N LEU A 71 -1.64 -0.25 -0.16
CA LEU A 71 -1.31 -1.63 -0.51
C LEU A 71 -2.44 -2.26 -1.33
N LYS A 72 -2.08 -2.96 -2.41
CA LYS A 72 -3.00 -3.80 -3.20
C LYS A 72 -2.29 -5.09 -3.61
N GLY A 73 -2.95 -6.23 -3.47
CA GLY A 73 -2.35 -7.54 -3.67
C GLY A 73 -1.12 -7.74 -2.79
N ARG A 74 0.06 -7.81 -3.39
CA ARG A 74 1.35 -7.92 -2.67
C ARG A 74 2.26 -6.70 -2.86
N THR A 75 1.77 -5.66 -3.50
CA THR A 75 2.54 -4.47 -3.84
C THR A 75 1.98 -3.19 -3.20
N LEU A 76 2.78 -2.13 -3.30
CA LEU A 76 2.38 -0.76 -3.01
C LEU A 76 1.96 -0.09 -4.32
N VAL A 77 0.73 0.39 -4.37
CA VAL A 77 0.26 1.28 -5.43
C VAL A 77 0.56 2.72 -5.02
N ALA A 78 1.34 3.40 -5.86
CA ALA A 78 1.73 4.78 -5.65
C ALA A 78 1.54 5.56 -6.95
N GLU A 79 0.91 6.73 -6.89
CA GLU A 79 0.85 7.66 -8.02
C GLU A 79 0.73 9.08 -7.51
N CYS A 80 1.53 10.00 -8.05
CA CYS A 80 1.50 11.41 -7.68
C CYS A 80 1.17 12.28 -8.89
N ASP A 81 0.31 13.28 -8.69
CA ASP A 81 -0.11 14.22 -9.74
C ASP A 81 1.00 15.18 -10.22
N CYS A 82 2.13 15.26 -9.51
CA CYS A 82 3.23 16.16 -9.86
C CYS A 82 3.95 15.74 -11.16
N ALA A 83 4.53 16.72 -11.85
CA ALA A 83 5.30 16.46 -13.07
C ALA A 83 6.49 15.51 -12.82
N GLY A 84 7.16 15.63 -11.67
CA GLY A 84 8.31 14.80 -11.32
C GLY A 84 8.00 13.31 -11.29
N TYR A 85 6.76 12.91 -10.95
CA TYR A 85 6.36 11.49 -10.94
C TYR A 85 6.47 10.87 -12.34
N LYS A 86 6.01 11.62 -13.36
CA LYS A 86 6.01 11.18 -14.76
C LYS A 86 7.41 11.13 -15.37
N TYR A 87 8.32 11.99 -14.91
CA TYR A 87 9.67 12.10 -15.47
C TYR A 87 10.74 11.29 -14.72
N HIS A 88 10.41 10.74 -13.55
CA HIS A 88 11.35 9.98 -12.70
C HIS A 88 10.85 8.56 -12.38
N ASP A 89 10.22 7.91 -13.35
CA ASP A 89 9.79 6.50 -13.26
C ASP A 89 9.03 6.17 -11.96
N GLY A 90 8.17 7.09 -11.52
CA GLY A 90 7.34 6.93 -10.34
C GLY A 90 7.93 7.45 -9.01
N TRP A 91 9.21 7.83 -8.94
CA TRP A 91 9.83 8.33 -7.70
C TRP A 91 10.07 9.85 -7.71
N CYS A 92 9.00 10.60 -7.45
CA CYS A 92 9.12 12.01 -7.10
C CYS A 92 9.44 12.23 -5.61
N ALA A 93 9.74 13.47 -5.21
CA ALA A 93 9.99 13.82 -3.82
C ALA A 93 8.81 13.49 -2.88
N HIS A 94 7.57 13.54 -3.37
CA HIS A 94 6.37 13.25 -2.58
C HIS A 94 6.23 11.75 -2.27
N VAL A 95 6.39 10.89 -3.29
CA VAL A 95 6.41 9.42 -3.14
C VAL A 95 7.58 9.01 -2.23
N ALA A 96 8.75 9.60 -2.44
CA ALA A 96 9.92 9.41 -1.58
C ALA A 96 9.66 9.81 -0.11
N SER A 97 8.98 10.95 0.12
CA SER A 97 8.61 11.40 1.46
C SER A 97 7.66 10.43 2.15
N LEU A 98 6.62 9.95 1.46
CA LEU A 98 5.70 8.96 2.02
C LEU A 98 6.39 7.64 2.35
N TRP A 99 7.29 7.16 1.48
CA TRP A 99 8.10 5.99 1.78
C TRP A 99 8.92 6.20 3.05
N TRP A 100 9.62 7.33 3.16
CA TRP A 100 10.45 7.66 4.31
C TRP A 100 9.63 7.76 5.62
N GLN A 101 8.46 8.38 5.56
CA GLN A 101 7.56 8.45 6.70
C GLN A 101 7.05 7.07 7.11
N TRP A 102 6.72 6.20 6.16
CA TRP A 102 6.20 4.86 6.45
C TRP A 102 7.25 3.95 7.08
N VAL A 103 8.48 3.95 6.55
CA VAL A 103 9.57 3.13 7.11
C VAL A 103 9.98 3.57 8.52
N ARG A 104 9.72 4.84 8.88
CA ARG A 104 9.94 5.37 10.24
C ARG A 104 8.72 5.21 11.17
N GLY A 105 7.62 4.64 10.68
CA GLY A 105 6.38 4.47 11.45
C GLY A 105 5.64 5.78 11.73
N CYS A 106 5.88 6.82 10.94
CA CYS A 106 5.19 8.12 11.07
C CYS A 106 3.80 8.09 10.43
N ILE A 107 3.55 7.19 9.47
CA ILE A 107 2.25 7.01 8.81
C ILE A 107 1.84 5.55 8.81
N VAL A 108 0.53 5.33 8.67
CA VAL A 108 -0.09 4.00 8.54
C VAL A 108 -0.65 3.89 7.11
N VAL A 109 -0.41 2.74 6.47
CA VAL A 109 -0.85 2.46 5.09
C VAL A 109 -1.92 1.38 5.10
N ALA A 110 -3.06 1.64 4.46
CA ALA A 110 -4.14 0.68 4.34
C ALA A 110 -3.91 -0.28 3.16
N HIS A 111 -4.44 -1.49 3.30
CA HIS A 111 -4.50 -2.48 2.24
C HIS A 111 -5.91 -2.55 1.68
N LEU A 112 -6.08 -2.21 0.41
CA LEU A 112 -7.38 -2.00 -0.22
C LEU A 112 -8.19 -3.30 -0.29
N ASP A 113 -7.56 -4.44 -0.58
CA ASP A 113 -8.28 -5.71 -0.69
C ASP A 113 -8.66 -6.32 0.67
N THR A 114 -7.81 -6.17 1.70
CA THR A 114 -7.99 -6.85 3.00
C THR A 114 -8.57 -5.94 4.08
N GLY A 115 -8.52 -4.62 3.88
CA GLY A 115 -8.87 -3.61 4.88
C GLY A 115 -7.91 -3.51 6.06
N ARG A 116 -6.74 -4.17 6.00
CA ARG A 116 -5.74 -4.09 7.08
C ARG A 116 -4.88 -2.85 6.97
N GLU A 117 -4.47 -2.36 8.13
CA GLU A 117 -3.59 -1.20 8.29
C GLU A 117 -2.18 -1.66 8.70
N TYR A 118 -1.18 -1.04 8.09
CA TYR A 118 0.23 -1.38 8.26
C TYR A 118 1.03 -0.16 8.72
N PRO A 119 1.50 -0.11 9.97
CA PRO A 119 2.29 1.01 10.49
C PRO A 119 3.74 1.00 9.98
N ALA A 120 4.18 -0.06 9.32
CA ALA A 120 5.48 -0.19 8.67
C ALA A 120 5.34 -1.13 7.45
N PRO A 121 6.26 -1.06 6.47
CA PRO A 121 6.25 -1.97 5.32
C PRO A 121 6.23 -3.43 5.77
N PRO A 122 5.24 -4.24 5.34
CA PRO A 122 5.17 -5.64 5.72
C PRO A 122 6.30 -6.45 5.05
N ALA A 123 6.77 -7.51 5.71
CA ALA A 123 7.85 -8.36 5.20
C ALA A 123 7.52 -9.05 3.86
N TRP A 124 6.23 -9.20 3.55
CA TRP A 124 5.79 -9.77 2.29
C TRP A 124 5.82 -8.78 1.12
N LEU A 125 5.95 -7.47 1.36
CA LEU A 125 5.86 -6.43 0.33
C LEU A 125 6.87 -6.65 -0.80
N ARG A 126 6.38 -6.56 -2.03
CA ARG A 126 7.19 -6.56 -3.26
C ARG A 126 6.70 -5.43 -4.14
N LEU A 127 7.54 -4.42 -4.34
CA LEU A 127 7.14 -3.23 -5.10
C LEU A 127 6.88 -3.57 -6.58
N ASP A 128 7.68 -4.45 -7.16
CA ASP A 128 7.62 -4.79 -8.59
C ASP A 128 6.49 -5.79 -8.95
N ASP A 129 5.66 -6.20 -7.99
CA ASP A 129 4.56 -7.13 -8.25
C ASP A 129 3.38 -6.44 -8.97
N ASP A 130 2.65 -7.19 -9.80
CA ASP A 130 1.41 -6.71 -10.42
C ASP A 130 0.32 -6.54 -9.33
N PRO A 131 -0.27 -5.34 -9.16
CA PRO A 131 -1.28 -5.08 -8.15
C PRO A 131 -2.59 -5.85 -8.36
N THR A 132 -2.80 -6.44 -9.52
CA THR A 132 -4.01 -7.23 -9.87
C THR A 132 -3.78 -8.74 -9.81
N ALA A 133 -2.54 -9.19 -9.52
CA ALA A 133 -2.15 -10.59 -9.53
C ALA A 133 -2.90 -11.47 -8.51
N TYR A 134 -3.66 -10.86 -7.58
CA TYR A 134 -4.39 -11.56 -6.52
C TYR A 134 -5.90 -11.25 -6.52
N ASP A 135 -6.43 -10.55 -7.53
CA ASP A 135 -7.84 -10.11 -7.60
C ASP A 135 -8.84 -11.30 -7.65
N TYR A 136 -8.37 -12.53 -7.86
CA TYR A 136 -9.18 -13.75 -7.83
C TYR A 136 -9.31 -14.39 -6.44
N LEU A 137 -8.55 -13.92 -5.45
CA LEU A 137 -8.69 -14.34 -4.06
C LEU A 137 -9.75 -13.49 -3.37
N THR A 138 -10.48 -14.08 -2.43
CA THR A 138 -11.33 -13.28 -1.55
C THR A 138 -10.48 -12.46 -0.58
N PRO A 139 -11.00 -11.34 -0.03
CA PRO A 139 -10.31 -10.57 1.00
C PRO A 139 -9.76 -11.42 2.16
N ALA A 140 -10.53 -12.42 2.61
CA ALA A 140 -10.14 -13.28 3.73
C ALA A 140 -9.06 -14.30 3.34
N GLU A 141 -9.10 -14.82 2.12
CA GLU A 141 -8.07 -15.71 1.56
C GLU A 141 -6.74 -14.96 1.39
N LEU A 142 -6.79 -13.77 0.78
CA LEU A 142 -5.61 -12.93 0.58
C LEU A 142 -5.00 -12.51 1.92
N ASP A 143 -5.82 -12.10 2.88
CA ASP A 143 -5.35 -11.74 4.22
C ASP A 143 -4.66 -12.92 4.94
N ALA A 144 -5.23 -14.12 4.85
CA ALA A 144 -4.62 -15.33 5.40
C ALA A 144 -3.29 -15.66 4.72
N LEU A 145 -3.24 -15.61 3.38
CA LEU A 145 -2.05 -15.87 2.58
C LEU A 145 -0.92 -14.88 2.91
N LEU A 146 -1.21 -13.58 2.87
CA LEU A 146 -0.24 -12.52 3.17
C LEU A 146 0.27 -12.61 4.61
N SER A 147 -0.60 -12.94 5.57
CA SER A 147 -0.22 -12.96 6.98
C SER A 147 0.53 -14.22 7.40
N CYS A 148 0.14 -15.40 6.88
CA CYS A 148 0.65 -16.69 7.34
C CYS A 148 1.70 -17.31 6.40
N ASP A 149 1.47 -17.29 5.09
CA ASP A 149 2.38 -17.96 4.14
C ASP A 149 3.53 -17.04 3.72
N LEU A 150 3.23 -15.76 3.50
CA LEU A 150 4.21 -14.76 3.09
C LEU A 150 4.68 -13.87 4.25
N GLY A 151 3.89 -13.83 5.32
CA GLY A 151 4.13 -13.05 6.52
C GLY A 151 4.79 -13.88 7.63
N SER A 152 4.72 -13.35 8.84
CA SER A 152 5.40 -13.95 10.01
C SER A 152 4.45 -14.67 10.97
N PHE A 153 3.14 -14.61 10.76
CA PHE A 153 2.19 -15.21 11.70
C PHE A 153 2.13 -16.73 11.54
N GLY A 154 2.09 -17.45 12.66
CA GLY A 154 1.61 -18.83 12.64
C GLY A 154 0.08 -18.89 12.50
N VAL A 155 -0.47 -19.93 11.86
CA VAL A 155 -1.94 -20.08 11.66
C VAL A 155 -2.76 -19.89 12.94
N ARG A 156 -2.35 -20.51 14.05
CA ARG A 156 -3.05 -20.37 15.35
C ARG A 156 -2.88 -18.98 15.96
N GLU A 157 -1.74 -18.34 15.73
CA GLU A 157 -1.49 -16.99 16.18
C GLU A 157 -2.37 -16.00 15.42
N PHE A 158 -2.43 -16.13 14.09
CA PHE A 158 -3.28 -15.32 13.24
C PHE A 158 -4.77 -15.52 13.51
N ALA A 159 -5.19 -16.76 13.75
CA ALA A 159 -6.56 -17.08 14.17
C ALA A 159 -6.94 -16.35 15.46
N ARG A 160 -6.06 -16.34 16.47
CA ARG A 160 -6.28 -15.55 17.70
C ARG A 160 -6.30 -14.06 17.44
N TYR A 161 -5.36 -13.56 16.63
CA TYR A 161 -5.27 -12.13 16.28
C TYR A 161 -6.56 -11.62 15.61
N THR A 162 -7.13 -12.41 14.70
CA THR A 162 -8.35 -12.09 13.94
C THR A 162 -9.65 -12.54 14.62
N ASN A 163 -9.57 -13.15 15.80
CA ASN A 163 -10.70 -13.78 16.50
C ASN A 163 -11.49 -14.78 15.61
N ARG A 164 -10.76 -15.61 14.85
CA ARG A 164 -11.30 -16.68 14.01
C ARG A 164 -10.87 -18.05 14.53
N ALA A 165 -11.57 -19.12 14.13
CA ALA A 165 -11.11 -20.47 14.41
C ALA A 165 -9.88 -20.83 13.57
N ALA A 166 -8.93 -21.56 14.14
CA ALA A 166 -7.73 -21.99 13.40
C ALA A 166 -8.06 -22.85 12.17
N GLY A 167 -9.13 -23.65 12.24
CA GLY A 167 -9.64 -24.41 11.09
C GLY A 167 -10.14 -23.51 9.96
N THR A 168 -10.75 -22.36 10.29
CA THR A 168 -11.16 -21.37 9.29
C THR A 168 -9.96 -20.79 8.55
N ILE A 169 -8.89 -20.42 9.28
CA ILE A 169 -7.66 -19.92 8.64
C ILE A 169 -7.01 -21.02 7.78
N GLY A 170 -7.01 -22.27 8.26
CA GLY A 170 -6.50 -23.41 7.49
C GLY A 170 -7.25 -23.63 6.18
N ASN A 171 -8.58 -23.55 6.19
CA ASN A 171 -9.39 -23.67 4.97
C ASN A 171 -9.12 -22.51 4.00
N LEU A 172 -9.07 -21.26 4.49
CA LEU A 172 -8.75 -20.10 3.66
C LEU A 172 -7.39 -20.24 2.95
N LEU A 173 -6.39 -20.78 3.65
CA LEU A 173 -5.07 -21.04 3.05
C LEU A 173 -5.09 -22.17 2.02
N ALA A 174 -5.84 -23.25 2.28
CA ALA A 174 -6.00 -24.34 1.32
C ALA A 174 -6.66 -23.81 0.02
N ASP A 175 -7.80 -23.10 0.16
CA ASP A 175 -8.53 -22.54 -0.98
C ASP A 175 -7.67 -21.53 -1.76
N ALA A 176 -6.89 -20.68 -1.07
CA ALA A 176 -6.00 -19.73 -1.71
C ALA A 176 -4.90 -20.43 -2.52
N ARG A 177 -4.29 -21.50 -1.98
CA ARG A 177 -3.23 -22.26 -2.65
C ARG A 177 -3.76 -23.00 -3.88
N ASP A 178 -4.93 -23.64 -3.76
CA ASP A 178 -5.55 -24.35 -4.87
C ASP A 178 -5.80 -23.38 -6.06
N LYS A 179 -6.36 -22.19 -5.78
CA LYS A 179 -6.58 -21.14 -6.81
C LYS A 179 -5.28 -20.62 -7.41
N MET A 180 -4.20 -20.56 -6.64
CA MET A 180 -2.88 -20.16 -7.15
C MET A 180 -2.28 -21.26 -8.04
N GLU A 181 -2.44 -22.53 -7.70
CA GLU A 181 -1.95 -23.66 -8.49
C GLU A 181 -2.68 -23.78 -9.83
N GLU A 182 -4.00 -23.55 -9.85
CA GLU A 182 -4.79 -23.54 -11.10
C GLU A 182 -4.35 -22.47 -12.11
N ARG A 183 -3.62 -21.45 -11.66
CA ARG A 183 -3.18 -20.30 -12.46
C ARG A 183 -1.70 -20.31 -12.83
N ARG A 184 -0.96 -21.34 -12.42
CA ARG A 184 0.47 -21.50 -12.71
C ARG A 184 0.70 -22.27 -14.02
#